data_AF-A0A843G5E6-F1
#
_entry.id   AF-A0A843G5E6-F1
#
_cell.length_a   1.000
_cell.length_b   1.000
_cell.length_c   1.000
_cell.angle_alpha   90.00
_cell.angle_beta   90.00
_cell.angle_gamma   90.00
#
_symmetry.space_group_name_H-M   'P 1'
#
loop_
_entity.id
_entity.type
_entity.pdbx_description
1 polymer ?
#
loop_
_entity_poly.entity_id
_entity_poly.type
_entity_poly.pdbx_seq_one_letter_code
_entity_poly.pdbx_strand_id
1 'polypeptide(L)'
;AIMGGADDETVQALYEYGRMIGTAFQIQDDYLDVISDEKDLGKPVGSDIAKGKMTLMVVKALAESEGEDHERLLEILKDDNCSQDMVNEAIDLFNKYGSIEYAHNLALENVDGAKKVLEILPDSEAKEMLIALADFVIDRSS
;
A
#
# COMPACT_ATOMS: atom_id res chain seq x y z
N ALA A 1 16.24 11.85 -15.65
CA ALA A 1 16.78 10.93 -16.67
C ALA A 1 16.85 11.57 -18.05
N ILE A 2 15.70 11.79 -18.72
CA ILE A 2 15.64 12.32 -20.10
C ILE A 2 16.36 13.67 -20.25
N MET A 3 16.05 14.64 -19.39
CA MET A 3 16.70 15.96 -19.41
C MET A 3 18.22 15.91 -19.15
N GLY A 4 18.71 14.85 -18.52
CA GLY A 4 20.13 14.62 -18.25
C GLY A 4 20.86 13.88 -19.37
N GLY A 5 20.18 13.50 -20.45
CA GLY A 5 20.79 12.78 -21.57
C GLY A 5 21.18 11.33 -21.27
N ALA A 6 20.51 10.68 -20.31
CA ALA A 6 20.72 9.27 -20.01
C ALA A 6 20.27 8.37 -21.18
N ASP A 7 20.85 7.18 -21.30
CA ASP A 7 20.41 6.17 -22.26
C ASP A 7 19.01 5.60 -21.92
N ASP A 8 18.41 4.92 -22.90
CA ASP A 8 17.04 4.38 -22.79
C ASP A 8 16.92 3.36 -21.65
N GLU A 9 17.97 2.57 -21.40
CA GLU A 9 17.98 1.56 -20.34
C GLU A 9 17.90 2.23 -18.95
N THR A 10 18.71 3.27 -18.73
CA THR A 10 18.69 4.10 -17.52
C THR A 10 17.36 4.83 -17.35
N VAL A 11 16.81 5.38 -18.43
CA VAL A 11 15.49 6.04 -18.40
C VAL A 11 14.41 5.04 -17.97
N GLN A 12 14.41 3.84 -18.54
CA GLN A 12 13.43 2.80 -18.20
C GLN A 12 13.60 2.33 -16.75
N ALA A 13 14.83 2.12 -16.28
CA ALA A 13 15.10 1.72 -14.90
C ALA A 13 14.57 2.75 -13.89
N LEU A 14 14.80 4.05 -14.14
CA LEU A 14 14.29 5.13 -13.29
C LEU A 14 12.76 5.29 -13.37
N TYR A 15 12.17 5.00 -14.53
CA TYR A 15 10.71 4.94 -14.67
C TYR A 15 10.11 3.81 -13.82
N GLU A 16 10.66 2.59 -13.92
CA GLU A 16 10.20 1.45 -13.13
C GLU A 16 10.40 1.68 -11.63
N TYR A 17 11.54 2.24 -11.24
CA TYR A 17 11.78 2.64 -9.85
C TYR A 17 10.65 3.55 -9.35
N GLY A 18 10.37 4.64 -10.05
CA GLY A 18 9.33 5.59 -9.65
C GLY A 18 7.94 4.96 -9.58
N ARG A 19 7.61 4.09 -10.54
CA ARG A 19 6.34 3.36 -10.57
C ARG A 19 6.19 2.43 -9.37
N MET A 20 7.22 1.65 -9.05
CA MET A 20 7.21 0.69 -7.94
C MET A 20 7.17 1.39 -6.58
N ILE A 21 7.97 2.44 -6.39
CA ILE A 21 7.94 3.26 -5.17
C ILE A 21 6.60 3.95 -4.98
N GLY A 22 6.03 4.55 -6.03
CA GLY A 22 4.70 5.16 -5.95
C GLY A 22 3.61 4.14 -5.59
N THR A 23 3.71 2.92 -6.11
CA THR A 23 2.78 1.82 -5.79
C THR A 23 2.93 1.38 -4.34
N ALA A 24 4.16 1.12 -3.89
CA ALA A 24 4.43 0.74 -2.50
C ALA A 24 3.96 1.81 -1.51
N PHE A 25 4.17 3.09 -1.82
CA PHE A 25 3.76 4.20 -0.98
C PHE A 25 2.24 4.24 -0.78
N GLN A 26 1.45 4.08 -1.85
CA GLN A 26 0.00 4.06 -1.73
C GLN A 26 -0.50 2.85 -0.95
N ILE A 27 0.08 1.67 -1.19
CA ILE A 27 -0.29 0.46 -0.46
C ILE A 27 0.04 0.61 1.03
N GLN A 28 1.20 1.18 1.37
CA GLN A 28 1.57 1.45 2.76
C GLN A 28 0.63 2.47 3.41
N ASP A 29 0.14 3.46 2.66
CA ASP A 29 -0.86 4.44 3.14
C ASP A 29 -2.18 3.78 3.52
N ASP A 30 -2.70 2.94 2.62
CA ASP A 30 -3.91 2.18 2.87
C ASP A 30 -3.70 1.21 4.05
N TYR A 31 -2.54 0.55 4.12
CA TYR A 31 -2.17 -0.38 5.20
C TYR A 31 -2.13 0.32 6.57
N LEU A 32 -1.46 1.48 6.66
CA LEU A 32 -1.39 2.26 7.89
C LEU A 32 -2.77 2.75 8.33
N ASP A 33 -3.69 3.08 7.42
CA ASP A 33 -5.08 3.44 7.78
C ASP A 33 -5.78 2.34 8.58
N VAL A 34 -5.38 1.07 8.42
CA VAL A 34 -6.00 -0.09 9.08
C VAL A 34 -5.27 -0.54 10.34
N ILE A 35 -3.93 -0.44 10.38
CA ILE A 35 -3.12 -1.07 11.43
C ILE A 35 -2.61 -0.13 12.52
N SER A 36 -2.56 1.19 12.29
CA SER A 36 -2.01 2.11 13.29
C SER A 36 -3.05 2.54 14.32
N ASP A 37 -2.59 2.93 15.51
CA ASP A 37 -3.46 3.52 16.53
C ASP A 37 -3.90 4.94 16.11
N GLU A 38 -5.11 5.36 16.50
CA GLU A 38 -5.63 6.72 16.20
C GLU A 38 -4.67 7.86 16.58
N LYS A 39 -3.85 7.64 17.63
CA LYS A 39 -2.88 8.61 18.12
C LYS A 39 -1.74 8.88 17.14
N ASP A 40 -1.38 7.90 16.32
CA ASP A 40 -0.25 7.98 15.39
C ASP A 40 -0.69 8.48 14.00
N LEU A 41 -1.93 8.18 13.59
CA LEU A 41 -2.51 8.63 12.32
C LEU A 41 -3.13 10.05 12.37
N GLY A 42 -3.56 10.51 13.55
CA GLY A 42 -4.31 11.76 13.69
C GLY A 42 -5.73 11.73 13.08
N LYS A 43 -6.21 10.54 12.66
CA LYS A 43 -7.55 10.24 12.14
C LYS A 43 -8.05 8.89 12.71
N PRO A 44 -9.37 8.61 12.72
CA PRO A 44 -9.90 7.32 13.13
C PRO A 44 -9.33 6.19 12.25
N VAL A 45 -9.06 5.03 12.88
CA VAL A 45 -8.62 3.82 12.19
C VAL A 45 -9.71 3.33 11.23
N GLY A 46 -9.32 2.94 10.02
CA GLY A 46 -10.20 2.45 8.96
C GLY A 46 -11.06 3.55 8.34
N SER A 47 -10.57 4.79 8.31
CA SER A 47 -11.29 5.93 7.71
C SER A 47 -11.60 5.72 6.23
N ASP A 48 -10.81 4.91 5.53
CA ASP A 48 -11.02 4.59 4.13
C ASP A 48 -12.09 3.50 3.95
N ILE A 49 -12.19 2.56 4.89
CA ILE A 49 -13.28 1.58 4.96
C ILE A 49 -14.61 2.31 5.18
N ALA A 50 -14.66 3.24 6.13
CA ALA A 50 -15.86 4.02 6.44
C ALA A 50 -16.36 4.87 5.26
N LYS A 51 -15.47 5.22 4.32
CA LYS A 51 -15.80 5.94 3.08
C LYS A 51 -16.10 5.00 1.90
N GLY A 52 -16.10 3.69 2.11
CA GLY A 52 -16.31 2.70 1.07
C GLY A 52 -15.22 2.68 0.00
N LYS A 53 -13.98 3.09 0.33
CA LYS A 53 -12.89 3.08 -0.66
C LYS A 53 -12.50 1.65 -1.02
N MET A 54 -12.35 1.39 -2.32
CA MET A 54 -11.90 0.10 -2.84
C MET A 54 -10.36 -0.01 -2.81
N THR A 55 -9.78 -0.03 -1.61
CA THR A 55 -8.33 -0.24 -1.42
C THR A 55 -7.93 -1.67 -1.82
N LEU A 56 -6.62 -1.93 -1.91
CA LEU A 56 -6.11 -3.27 -2.26
C LEU A 56 -6.61 -4.36 -1.29
N MET A 57 -6.65 -4.05 0.01
CA MET A 57 -7.14 -4.99 1.04
C MET A 57 -8.61 -5.33 0.83
N VAL A 58 -9.45 -4.33 0.53
CA VAL A 58 -10.87 -4.54 0.19
C VAL A 58 -11.02 -5.45 -1.03
N VAL A 59 -10.32 -5.15 -2.12
CA VAL A 59 -10.40 -5.94 -3.35
C VAL A 59 -9.96 -7.38 -3.10
N LYS A 60 -8.88 -7.58 -2.34
CA LYS A 60 -8.38 -8.91 -1.99
C LYS A 60 -9.37 -9.67 -1.10
N ALA A 61 -9.90 -9.04 -0.05
CA ALA A 61 -10.88 -9.67 0.84
C ALA A 61 -12.17 -10.05 0.10
N LEU A 62 -12.68 -9.18 -0.78
CA LEU A 62 -13.86 -9.48 -1.59
C LEU A 62 -13.63 -10.62 -2.59
N ALA A 63 -12.42 -10.74 -3.13
CA ALA A 63 -12.08 -11.81 -4.07
C ALA A 63 -11.96 -13.19 -3.40
N GLU A 64 -11.61 -13.24 -2.11
CA GLU A 64 -11.40 -14.49 -1.36
C GLU A 64 -12.59 -14.85 -0.44
N SER A 65 -13.48 -13.90 -0.16
CA SER A 65 -14.67 -14.13 0.66
C SER A 65 -15.83 -14.71 -0.14
N GLU A 66 -16.64 -15.52 0.52
CA GLU A 66 -17.85 -16.14 -0.03
C GLU A 66 -18.99 -16.09 1.00
N GLY A 67 -20.24 -16.24 0.54
CA GLY A 67 -21.42 -16.34 1.40
C GLY A 67 -21.64 -15.13 2.30
N GLU A 68 -21.97 -15.37 3.57
CA GLU A 68 -22.33 -14.33 4.55
C GLU A 68 -21.22 -13.30 4.74
N ASP A 69 -19.96 -13.72 4.77
CA ASP A 69 -18.82 -12.81 4.93
C ASP A 69 -18.68 -11.84 3.76
N HIS A 70 -18.90 -12.33 2.53
CA HIS A 70 -18.83 -11.52 1.31
C HIS A 70 -19.96 -10.49 1.27
N GLU A 71 -21.19 -10.95 1.54
CA GLU A 71 -22.36 -10.07 1.59
C GLU A 71 -22.19 -9.02 2.68
N ARG A 72 -21.70 -9.42 3.85
CA ARG A 72 -21.47 -8.52 4.99
C ARG A 72 -20.41 -7.47 4.69
N LEU A 73 -19.30 -7.84 4.08
CA LEU A 73 -18.26 -6.88 3.69
C LEU A 73 -18.80 -5.86 2.68
N LEU A 74 -19.60 -6.30 1.71
CA LEU A 74 -20.26 -5.40 0.75
C LEU A 74 -21.28 -4.46 1.41
N GLU A 75 -22.02 -4.92 2.42
CA GLU A 75 -22.92 -4.07 3.20
C GLU A 75 -22.15 -2.96 3.92
N ILE A 76 -21.07 -3.33 4.62
CA ILE A 76 -20.24 -2.38 5.37
C ILE A 76 -19.68 -1.29 4.44
N LEU A 77 -19.16 -1.69 3.27
CA LEU A 77 -18.55 -0.76 2.31
C LEU A 77 -19.55 0.16 1.59
N LYS A 78 -20.85 -0.16 1.62
CA LYS A 78 -21.92 0.64 0.98
C LYS A 78 -22.68 1.52 1.95
N ASP A 79 -22.45 1.37 3.26
CA ASP A 79 -23.17 2.14 4.26
C ASP A 79 -22.57 3.54 4.43
N ASP A 80 -23.29 4.57 3.98
CA ASP A 80 -22.91 5.98 4.16
C ASP A 80 -22.80 6.40 5.64
N ASN A 81 -23.34 5.61 6.58
CA ASN A 81 -23.26 5.81 8.03
C ASN A 81 -22.48 4.69 8.74
N CYS A 82 -21.45 4.13 8.07
CA CYS A 82 -20.60 3.09 8.60
C CYS A 82 -20.03 3.45 9.99
N SER A 83 -20.39 2.66 11.00
CA SER A 83 -19.96 2.87 12.38
C SER A 83 -18.56 2.30 12.64
N GLN A 84 -17.93 2.71 13.74
CA GLN A 84 -16.61 2.16 14.11
C GLN A 84 -16.67 0.64 14.35
N ASP A 85 -17.78 0.11 14.86
CA ASP A 85 -17.96 -1.33 15.05
C ASP A 85 -18.00 -2.07 13.71
N MET A 86 -18.64 -1.48 12.69
CA MET A 86 -18.65 -2.03 11.32
C MET A 86 -17.27 -1.96 10.67
N VAL A 87 -16.51 -0.89 10.91
CA VAL A 87 -15.12 -0.79 10.47
C VAL A 87 -14.28 -1.91 11.10
N ASN A 88 -14.40 -2.12 12.41
CA ASN A 88 -13.68 -3.20 13.10
C ASN A 88 -14.05 -4.58 12.56
N GLU A 89 -15.33 -4.80 12.24
CA GLU A 89 -15.81 -6.03 11.61
C GLU A 89 -15.18 -6.25 10.22
N ALA A 90 -15.07 -5.21 9.40
CA ALA A 90 -14.37 -5.29 8.12
C ALA A 90 -12.87 -5.61 8.29
N ILE A 91 -12.21 -5.05 9.32
CA ILE A 91 -10.82 -5.35 9.65
C ILE A 91 -10.66 -6.82 10.09
N ASP A 92 -11.60 -7.37 10.85
CA ASP A 92 -11.62 -8.79 11.22
C ASP A 92 -11.77 -9.68 9.98
N LEU A 93 -12.63 -9.31 9.03
CA LEU A 93 -12.74 -10.00 7.74
C LEU A 93 -11.44 -9.88 6.94
N PHE A 94 -10.79 -8.73 6.94
CA PHE A 94 -9.50 -8.56 6.26
C PHE A 94 -8.41 -9.47 6.82
N ASN A 95 -8.37 -9.64 8.13
CA ASN A 95 -7.48 -10.59 8.81
C ASN A 95 -7.84 -12.05 8.46
N LYS A 96 -9.13 -12.39 8.53
CA LYS A 96 -9.63 -13.74 8.20
C LYS A 96 -9.25 -14.20 6.80
N TYR A 97 -9.27 -13.28 5.82
CA TYR A 97 -8.92 -13.57 4.43
C TYR A 97 -7.47 -13.19 4.06
N GLY A 98 -6.63 -12.83 5.05
CA GLY A 98 -5.21 -12.55 4.84
C GLY A 98 -4.92 -11.34 3.94
N SER A 99 -5.87 -10.42 3.79
CA SER A 99 -5.75 -9.29 2.86
C SER A 99 -4.80 -8.19 3.37
N ILE A 100 -4.72 -7.99 4.68
CA ILE A 100 -3.77 -7.06 5.33
C ILE A 100 -2.34 -7.52 5.08
N GLU A 101 -2.03 -8.78 5.39
CA GLU A 101 -0.71 -9.37 5.16
C GLU A 101 -0.35 -9.34 3.66
N TYR A 102 -1.30 -9.66 2.79
CA TYR A 102 -1.12 -9.60 1.34
C TYR A 102 -0.71 -8.19 0.86
N ALA A 103 -1.40 -7.15 1.32
CA ALA A 103 -1.08 -5.77 0.94
C ALA A 103 0.31 -5.37 1.42
N HIS A 104 0.66 -5.66 2.68
CA HIS A 104 1.97 -5.35 3.23
C HIS A 104 3.11 -6.07 2.46
N ASN A 105 2.94 -7.36 2.17
CA ASN A 105 3.93 -8.12 1.40
C ASN A 105 4.10 -7.56 -0.02
N LEU A 106 3.02 -7.13 -0.68
CA LEU A 106 3.11 -6.52 -2.00
C LEU A 106 3.84 -5.16 -1.96
N ALA A 107 3.68 -4.37 -0.90
CA ALA A 107 4.44 -3.14 -0.73
C ALA A 107 5.95 -3.43 -0.59
N LEU A 108 6.31 -4.42 0.23
CA LEU A 108 7.70 -4.89 0.40
C LEU A 108 8.30 -5.35 -0.94
N GLU A 109 7.58 -6.18 -1.70
CA GLU A 109 8.01 -6.67 -3.01
C GLU A 109 8.27 -5.52 -4.00
N ASN A 110 7.43 -4.47 -3.98
CA ASN A 110 7.63 -3.30 -4.82
C ASN A 110 8.87 -2.50 -4.41
N VAL A 111 9.14 -2.35 -3.10
CA VAL A 111 10.35 -1.67 -2.62
C VAL A 111 11.61 -2.44 -2.98
N ASP A 112 11.61 -3.76 -2.79
CA ASP A 112 12.75 -4.61 -3.15
C ASP A 112 13.02 -4.58 -4.65
N GLY A 113 11.96 -4.68 -5.46
CA GLY A 113 12.08 -4.59 -6.92
C GLY A 113 12.53 -3.19 -7.37
N ALA A 114 12.09 -2.11 -6.69
CA ALA A 114 12.54 -0.75 -6.97
C ALA A 114 14.06 -0.61 -6.72
N LYS A 115 14.57 -1.14 -5.60
CA LYS A 115 16.02 -1.11 -5.34
C LYS A 115 16.79 -1.92 -6.39
N LYS A 116 16.27 -3.07 -6.80
CA LYS A 116 16.90 -3.93 -7.80
C LYS A 116 17.04 -3.25 -9.16
N VAL A 117 16.03 -2.51 -9.62
CA VAL A 117 16.14 -1.80 -10.91
C VAL A 117 17.18 -0.67 -10.89
N LEU A 118 17.58 -0.17 -9.71
CA LEU A 118 18.67 0.81 -9.58
C LEU A 118 20.07 0.19 -9.70
N GLU A 119 20.23 -1.13 -9.72
CA GLU A 119 21.54 -1.79 -9.80
C GLU A 119 22.33 -1.42 -11.07
N ILE A 120 21.63 -1.06 -12.15
CA ILE A 120 22.23 -0.57 -13.39
C ILE A 120 22.95 0.77 -13.23
N LEU A 121 22.54 1.59 -12.27
CA LEU A 121 23.13 2.89 -12.05
C LEU A 121 24.52 2.75 -11.40
N PRO A 122 25.50 3.57 -11.79
CA PRO A 122 26.77 3.62 -11.09
C PRO A 122 26.58 4.07 -9.64
N ASP A 123 27.46 3.58 -8.76
CA ASP A 123 27.44 3.97 -7.36
C ASP A 123 27.68 5.48 -7.23
N SER A 124 26.76 6.12 -6.49
CA SER A 124 26.73 7.56 -6.31
C SER A 124 25.86 7.90 -5.11
N GLU A 125 26.10 9.06 -4.51
CA GLU A 125 25.26 9.61 -3.43
C GLU A 125 23.78 9.70 -3.86
N ALA A 126 23.51 10.01 -5.13
CA ALA A 126 22.15 10.03 -5.68
C ALA A 126 21.49 8.64 -5.66
N LYS A 127 22.21 7.58 -6.05
CA LYS A 127 21.71 6.20 -5.99
C LYS A 127 21.43 5.78 -4.54
N GLU A 128 22.33 6.11 -3.62
CA GLU A 128 22.13 5.84 -2.19
C GLU A 128 20.89 6.54 -1.62
N MET A 129 20.66 7.81 -1.99
CA MET A 129 19.44 8.53 -1.59
C MET A 129 18.16 7.89 -2.12
N LEU A 130 18.16 7.36 -3.35
CA LEU A 130 17.01 6.65 -3.91
C LEU A 130 16.75 5.32 -3.19
N ILE A 131 17.80 4.61 -2.79
CA ILE A 131 17.67 3.39 -1.98
C ILE A 131 17.11 3.74 -0.60
N ALA A 132 17.65 4.76 0.06
CA ALA A 132 17.16 5.22 1.36
C ALA A 132 15.70 5.71 1.30
N LEU A 133 15.30 6.37 0.21
CA LEU A 133 13.90 6.73 -0.01
C LEU A 133 13.01 5.48 -0.11
N ALA A 134 13.48 4.43 -0.78
CA ALA A 134 12.75 3.18 -0.91
C ALA A 134 12.57 2.49 0.46
N ASP A 135 13.60 2.47 1.30
CA ASP A 135 13.51 1.97 2.68
C ASP A 135 12.49 2.77 3.51
N PHE A 136 12.56 4.11 3.43
CA PHE A 136 11.67 5.00 4.16
C PHE A 136 10.18 4.74 3.86
N VAL A 137 9.84 4.32 2.64
CA VAL A 137 8.44 4.04 2.27
C VAL A 137 7.80 2.98 3.16
N ILE A 138 8.54 1.95 3.57
CA ILE A 138 8.00 0.86 4.41
C ILE A 138 8.13 1.19 5.90
N ASP A 139 9.21 1.86 6.30
CA ASP A 139 9.49 2.16 7.71
C ASP A 139 8.63 3.29 8.29
N ARG A 140 7.90 4.02 7.43
CA ARG A 140 7.04 5.12 7.88
C ARG A 140 5.92 4.60 8.78
N SER A 141 5.67 5.32 9.87
CA SER A 141 4.61 5.00 10.85
C SER A 141 3.36 5.89 10.73
N SER A 142 3.41 6.91 9.87
CA SER A 142 2.35 7.91 9.64
C SER A 142 2.48 8.52 8.24
#